data_AF-A0A1X7A5Z1-F1
#
_entry.id   AF-A0A1X7A5Z1-F1
#
_cell.length_a   1.000
_cell.length_b   1.000
_cell.length_c   1.000
_cell.angle_alpha   90.00
_cell.angle_beta   90.00
_cell.angle_gamma   90.00
#
_symmetry.space_group_name_H-M   'P 1'
#
loop_
_entity.id
_entity.type
_entity.pdbx_description
1 polymer ?
#
loop_
_entity_poly.entity_id
_entity_poly.type
_entity_poly.pdbx_seq_one_letter_code
_entity_poly.pdbx_strand_id
1 'polypeptide(L)'
;MRFKLFHAPIVPASAAGLTTEELRRYLGVGRNNVAPIARRFGIELLHGIYPECIVWRQLFGLVPDDEAAQAALREPLADINWVSTATGVPQSTIRDHLRAGHWKYDRGVQLGDQSGTQARRLRRWLPALIRHRTCGSPLPAFNRIAPHPADSDNADTHSSPSKTHHTLPPEGVGDEPSEDVFSALLSDAAIAPR
;
A
#
# COMPACT_ATOMS: atom_id res chain seq x y z
N MET A 1 0.84 -33.85 4.82
CA MET A 1 -0.19 -32.98 5.42
C MET A 1 -0.76 -32.08 4.34
N ARG A 2 -2.09 -32.05 4.12
CA ARG A 2 -2.71 -31.12 3.16
C ARG A 2 -2.86 -29.75 3.81
N PHE A 3 -2.22 -28.74 3.24
CA PHE A 3 -2.33 -27.35 3.69
C PHE A 3 -3.77 -26.89 3.48
N LYS A 4 -4.55 -26.75 4.57
CA LYS A 4 -5.88 -26.11 4.46
C LYS A 4 -5.65 -24.63 4.20
N LEU A 5 -6.18 -24.15 3.07
CA LEU A 5 -6.34 -22.73 2.81
C LEU A 5 -7.27 -22.15 3.86
N PHE A 6 -6.98 -20.93 4.32
CA PHE A 6 -7.85 -20.16 5.19
C PHE A 6 -9.16 -19.85 4.48
N HIS A 7 -9.05 -19.37 3.24
CA HIS A 7 -10.17 -19.14 2.32
C HIS A 7 -9.77 -19.49 0.89
N ALA A 8 -10.79 -19.65 0.03
CA ALA A 8 -10.56 -19.78 -1.40
C ALA A 8 -9.80 -18.54 -1.91
N PRO A 9 -8.75 -18.71 -2.74
CA PRO A 9 -8.04 -17.59 -3.34
C PRO A 9 -8.99 -16.72 -4.14
N ILE A 10 -8.77 -15.40 -4.12
CA ILE A 10 -9.49 -14.48 -4.98
C ILE A 10 -8.97 -14.69 -6.40
N VAL A 11 -9.86 -15.11 -7.30
CA VAL A 11 -9.60 -15.13 -8.73
C VAL A 11 -10.16 -13.83 -9.30
N PRO A 12 -9.31 -12.91 -9.80
CA PRO A 12 -9.78 -11.66 -10.38
C PRO A 12 -10.70 -11.92 -11.58
N ALA A 13 -11.80 -11.17 -11.67
CA ALA A 13 -12.68 -11.19 -12.84
C ALA A 13 -12.00 -10.65 -14.10
N SER A 14 -10.96 -9.82 -13.94
CA SER A 14 -10.15 -9.26 -15.02
C SER A 14 -8.68 -9.56 -14.80
N ALA A 15 -7.95 -9.87 -15.86
CA ALA A 15 -6.49 -10.03 -15.82
C ALA A 15 -5.76 -8.75 -15.38
N ALA A 16 -6.42 -7.58 -15.47
CA ALA A 16 -5.86 -6.30 -15.05
C ALA A 16 -5.77 -6.14 -13.52
N GLY A 17 -6.57 -6.89 -12.74
CA GLY A 17 -6.51 -6.84 -11.29
C GLY A 17 -7.88 -6.96 -10.59
N LEU A 18 -7.94 -6.48 -9.35
CA LEU A 18 -9.08 -6.65 -8.45
C LEU A 18 -10.09 -5.52 -8.60
N THR A 19 -11.36 -5.87 -8.76
CA THR A 19 -12.47 -4.93 -8.54
C THR A 19 -12.53 -4.49 -7.08
N THR A 20 -13.25 -3.41 -6.79
CA THR A 20 -13.50 -2.95 -5.41
C THR A 20 -14.09 -4.04 -4.51
N GLU A 21 -14.96 -4.89 -5.05
CA GLU A 21 -15.59 -5.99 -4.30
C GLU A 21 -14.63 -7.16 -4.06
N GLU A 22 -13.75 -7.46 -5.01
CA GLU A 22 -12.66 -8.43 -4.82
C GLU A 22 -11.64 -7.93 -3.80
N LEU A 23 -11.26 -6.66 -3.88
CA LEU A 23 -10.36 -6.05 -2.90
C LEU A 23 -11.01 -6.03 -1.51
N ARG A 24 -12.32 -5.77 -1.40
CA ARG A 24 -13.07 -5.87 -0.15
C ARG A 24 -12.95 -7.25 0.48
N ARG A 25 -13.17 -8.30 -0.32
CA ARG A 25 -13.08 -9.70 0.10
C ARG A 25 -11.64 -10.08 0.46
N TYR A 26 -10.67 -9.67 -0.35
CA TYR A 26 -9.25 -9.89 -0.11
C TYR A 26 -8.79 -9.30 1.23
N LEU A 27 -9.13 -8.04 1.50
CA LEU A 27 -8.76 -7.36 2.76
C LEU A 27 -9.59 -7.84 3.97
N GLY A 28 -10.74 -8.48 3.72
CA GLY A 28 -11.68 -8.89 4.76
C GLY A 28 -12.25 -7.70 5.52
N VAL A 29 -12.66 -6.64 4.82
CA VAL A 29 -13.19 -5.39 5.42
C VAL A 29 -14.60 -5.06 4.94
N GLY A 30 -15.28 -4.15 5.65
CA GLY A 30 -16.55 -3.58 5.19
C GLY A 30 -16.38 -2.71 3.94
N ARG A 31 -17.43 -2.60 3.12
CA ARG A 31 -17.45 -1.84 1.85
C ARG A 31 -16.91 -0.41 2.00
N ASN A 32 -17.26 0.27 3.09
CA ASN A 32 -16.89 1.66 3.34
C ASN A 32 -15.39 1.85 3.68
N ASN A 33 -14.65 0.77 3.95
CA ASN A 33 -13.24 0.85 4.31
C ASN A 33 -12.29 0.70 3.12
N VAL A 34 -12.76 0.21 1.96
CA VAL A 34 -11.86 -0.11 0.83
C VAL A 34 -11.19 1.16 0.29
N ALA A 35 -11.96 2.19 -0.05
CA ALA A 35 -11.41 3.43 -0.60
C ALA A 35 -10.49 4.19 0.39
N PRO A 36 -10.84 4.34 1.69
CA PRO A 36 -9.92 4.91 2.67
C PRO A 36 -8.60 4.14 2.81
N ILE A 37 -8.66 2.79 2.82
CA ILE A 37 -7.47 1.96 2.88
C ILE A 37 -6.63 2.15 1.61
N ALA A 38 -7.24 2.05 0.43
CA ALA A 38 -6.52 2.20 -0.84
C ALA A 38 -5.79 3.54 -0.91
N ARG A 39 -6.48 4.65 -0.59
CA ARG A 39 -5.88 6.00 -0.55
C ARG A 39 -4.71 6.07 0.42
N ARG A 40 -4.86 5.53 1.63
CA ARG A 40 -3.82 5.58 2.66
C ARG A 40 -2.55 4.82 2.26
N PHE A 41 -2.68 3.73 1.54
CA PHE A 41 -1.55 2.94 1.06
C PHE A 41 -1.06 3.38 -0.33
N GLY A 42 -1.58 4.48 -0.88
CA GLY A 42 -1.20 4.94 -2.23
C GLY A 42 -1.52 3.91 -3.31
N ILE A 43 -2.65 3.20 -3.17
CA ILE A 43 -3.15 2.23 -4.13
C ILE A 43 -4.20 2.93 -4.98
N GLU A 44 -3.86 3.20 -6.23
CA GLU A 44 -4.75 3.87 -7.16
C GLU A 44 -5.76 2.92 -7.80
N LEU A 45 -6.95 3.47 -8.06
CA LEU A 45 -8.00 2.79 -8.79
C LEU A 45 -7.90 3.15 -10.27
N LEU A 46 -7.39 2.24 -11.09
CA LEU A 46 -7.21 2.43 -12.52
C LEU A 46 -8.42 1.86 -13.26
N HIS A 47 -9.22 2.72 -13.89
CA HIS A 47 -10.42 2.33 -14.63
C HIS A 47 -11.37 1.38 -13.85
N GLY A 48 -11.51 1.60 -12.55
CA GLY A 48 -12.35 0.76 -11.68
C GLY A 48 -11.70 -0.55 -11.21
N ILE A 49 -10.40 -0.73 -11.45
CA ILE A 49 -9.62 -1.93 -11.08
C ILE A 49 -8.38 -1.52 -10.25
N TYR A 50 -8.09 -2.29 -9.21
CA TYR A 50 -6.87 -2.20 -8.41
C TYR A 50 -5.85 -3.24 -8.90
N PRO A 51 -4.71 -2.83 -9.46
CA PRO A 51 -3.69 -3.77 -9.93
C PRO A 51 -3.13 -4.62 -8.78
N GLU A 52 -3.16 -5.95 -8.92
CA GLU A 52 -2.75 -6.89 -7.86
C GLU A 52 -1.31 -6.65 -7.38
N CYS A 53 -0.37 -6.48 -8.32
CA CYS A 53 1.03 -6.26 -8.00
C CYS A 53 1.23 -4.99 -7.16
N ILE A 54 0.48 -3.92 -7.46
CA ILE A 54 0.54 -2.67 -6.69
C ILE A 54 -0.07 -2.87 -5.30
N VAL A 55 -1.18 -3.59 -5.18
CA VAL A 55 -1.79 -3.92 -3.89
C VAL A 55 -0.81 -4.67 -2.99
N TRP A 56 -0.16 -5.71 -3.50
CA TRP A 56 0.79 -6.51 -2.69
C TRP A 56 2.05 -5.73 -2.35
N ARG A 57 2.58 -4.97 -3.31
CA ARG A 57 3.73 -4.10 -3.11
C ARG A 57 3.47 -3.04 -2.04
N GLN A 58 2.34 -2.34 -2.10
CA GLN A 58 2.04 -1.27 -1.14
C GLN A 58 1.68 -1.80 0.26
N LEU A 59 0.97 -2.94 0.35
CA LEU A 59 0.56 -3.49 1.65
C LEU A 59 1.67 -4.26 2.37
N PHE A 60 2.49 -5.00 1.63
CA PHE A 60 3.45 -5.94 2.19
C PHE A 60 4.89 -5.71 1.73
N GLY A 61 5.11 -4.90 0.69
CA GLY A 61 6.42 -4.79 0.04
C GLY A 61 6.83 -6.09 -0.64
N LEU A 62 5.86 -6.85 -1.18
CA LEU A 62 6.09 -8.16 -1.78
C LEU A 62 5.53 -8.24 -3.21
N VAL A 63 6.19 -9.04 -4.04
CA VAL A 63 5.72 -9.47 -5.38
C VAL A 63 5.99 -10.97 -5.52
N PRO A 64 5.11 -11.74 -6.19
CA PRO A 64 5.35 -13.15 -6.44
C PRO A 64 6.35 -13.38 -7.57
N ASP A 65 7.22 -14.37 -7.42
CA ASP A 65 8.17 -14.78 -8.47
C ASP A 65 7.64 -15.92 -9.35
N ASP A 66 6.70 -16.69 -8.82
CA ASP A 66 6.08 -17.82 -9.50
C ASP A 66 4.56 -17.84 -9.30
N GLU A 67 3.88 -18.69 -10.07
CA GLU A 67 2.42 -18.84 -10.01
C GLU A 67 1.94 -19.35 -8.64
N ALA A 68 2.76 -20.17 -7.96
CA ALA A 68 2.45 -20.67 -6.63
C ALA A 68 2.45 -19.55 -5.57
N ALA A 69 3.42 -18.64 -5.62
CA ALA A 69 3.48 -17.44 -4.80
C ALA A 69 2.34 -16.48 -5.13
N GLN A 70 2.00 -16.33 -6.41
CA GLN A 70 0.86 -15.52 -6.82
C GLN A 70 -0.44 -16.08 -6.23
N ALA A 71 -0.67 -17.39 -6.32
CA ALA A 71 -1.82 -18.05 -5.73
C ALA A 71 -1.84 -17.88 -4.19
N ALA A 72 -0.68 -17.91 -3.54
CA ALA A 72 -0.57 -17.68 -2.10
C ALA A 72 -0.88 -16.22 -1.70
N LEU A 73 -0.51 -15.23 -2.52
CA LEU A 73 -0.83 -13.81 -2.30
C LEU A 73 -2.28 -13.46 -2.65
N ARG A 74 -2.96 -14.27 -3.46
CA ARG A 74 -4.40 -14.14 -3.74
C ARG A 74 -5.29 -14.68 -2.61
N GLU A 75 -4.72 -15.40 -1.65
CA GLU A 75 -5.46 -15.86 -0.49
C GLU A 75 -5.94 -14.66 0.36
N PRO A 76 -7.24 -14.58 0.72
CA PRO A 76 -7.73 -13.50 1.57
C PRO A 76 -6.94 -13.36 2.86
N LEU A 77 -6.76 -12.11 3.29
CA LEU A 77 -5.96 -11.82 4.47
C LEU A 77 -6.64 -12.31 5.75
N ALA A 78 -5.86 -12.96 6.59
CA ALA A 78 -6.33 -13.48 7.87
C ALA A 78 -6.55 -12.36 8.89
N ASP A 79 -7.59 -12.52 9.71
CA ASP A 79 -7.81 -11.70 10.89
C ASP A 79 -7.09 -12.26 12.12
N ILE A 80 -7.15 -11.53 13.24
CA ILE A 80 -6.52 -11.95 14.49
C ILE A 80 -7.14 -13.22 15.08
N ASN A 81 -8.42 -13.49 14.79
CA ASN A 81 -9.09 -14.71 15.27
C ASN A 81 -8.43 -15.93 14.63
N TRP A 82 -8.27 -15.91 13.31
CA TRP A 82 -7.61 -16.99 12.58
C TRP A 82 -6.16 -17.16 13.02
N VAL A 83 -5.40 -16.07 13.16
CA VAL A 83 -3.99 -16.14 13.62
C VAL A 83 -3.90 -16.74 15.01
N SER A 84 -4.83 -16.39 15.92
CA SER A 84 -4.91 -16.96 17.26
C SER A 84 -5.11 -18.47 17.22
N THR A 85 -6.06 -18.95 16.39
CA THR A 85 -6.29 -20.38 16.19
C THR A 85 -5.09 -21.08 15.55
N ALA A 86 -4.49 -20.48 14.52
CA ALA A 86 -3.39 -21.08 13.77
C ALA A 86 -2.09 -21.19 14.57
N THR A 87 -1.84 -20.25 15.48
CA THR A 87 -0.63 -20.20 16.31
C THR A 87 -0.81 -20.78 17.71
N GLY A 88 -2.07 -21.00 18.15
CA GLY A 88 -2.41 -21.36 19.52
C GLY A 88 -2.22 -20.24 20.55
N VAL A 89 -1.89 -19.02 20.10
CA VAL A 89 -1.64 -17.88 21.00
C VAL A 89 -2.93 -17.07 21.19
N PRO A 90 -3.37 -16.77 22.44
CA PRO A 90 -4.55 -15.96 22.69
C PRO A 90 -4.45 -14.54 22.09
N GLN A 91 -5.57 -13.99 21.62
CA GLN A 91 -5.56 -12.68 20.95
C GLN A 91 -5.05 -11.53 21.81
N SER A 92 -5.31 -11.55 23.12
CA SER A 92 -4.76 -10.56 24.07
C SER A 92 -3.24 -10.60 24.04
N THR A 93 -2.66 -11.79 24.22
CA THR A 93 -1.22 -12.04 24.15
C THR A 93 -0.63 -11.63 22.80
N ILE A 94 -1.32 -11.91 21.68
CA ILE A 94 -0.90 -11.42 20.35
C ILE A 94 -0.80 -9.90 20.33
N ARG A 95 -1.82 -9.19 20.80
CA ARG A 95 -1.83 -7.72 20.83
C ARG A 95 -0.72 -7.18 21.73
N ASP A 96 -0.49 -7.79 22.88
CA ASP A 96 0.54 -7.37 23.83
C ASP A 96 1.94 -7.62 23.26
N HIS A 97 2.18 -8.79 22.65
CA HIS A 97 3.45 -9.09 21.98
C HIS A 97 3.73 -8.15 20.79
N LEU A 98 2.70 -7.78 20.03
CA LEU A 98 2.85 -6.79 18.94
C LEU A 98 3.20 -5.40 19.49
N ARG A 99 2.62 -4.99 20.61
CA ARG A 99 2.94 -3.72 21.29
C ARG A 99 4.35 -3.71 21.87
N ALA A 100 4.75 -4.81 22.51
CA ALA A 100 6.07 -4.98 23.11
C ALA A 100 7.17 -5.29 22.08
N GLY A 101 6.82 -5.56 20.82
CA GLY A 101 7.78 -5.93 19.78
C GLY A 101 8.30 -7.38 19.88
N HIS A 102 7.75 -8.20 20.78
CA HIS A 102 8.12 -9.61 21.01
C HIS A 102 7.35 -10.60 20.15
N TRP A 103 6.55 -10.12 19.19
CA TRP A 103 5.81 -10.99 18.28
C TRP A 103 6.75 -11.77 17.36
N LYS A 104 6.70 -13.11 17.46
CA LYS A 104 7.63 -14.03 16.77
C LYS A 104 7.25 -14.33 15.32
N TYR A 105 6.05 -13.95 14.89
CA TYR A 105 5.56 -14.16 13.53
C TYR A 105 5.56 -12.85 12.75
N ASP A 106 5.12 -12.90 11.49
CA ASP A 106 4.88 -11.70 10.70
C ASP A 106 3.97 -10.72 11.46
N ARG A 107 4.33 -9.43 11.45
CA ARG A 107 3.60 -8.40 12.20
C ARG A 107 2.24 -8.11 11.58
N GLY A 108 1.99 -8.49 10.33
CA GLY A 108 0.79 -8.15 9.59
C GLY A 108 0.71 -6.67 9.24
N VAL A 109 -0.19 -6.34 8.34
CA VAL A 109 -0.48 -4.97 7.91
C VAL A 109 -1.60 -4.37 8.74
N GLN A 110 -1.43 -3.12 9.17
CA GLN A 110 -2.44 -2.37 9.91
C GLN A 110 -3.28 -1.53 8.95
N LEU A 111 -4.44 -2.06 8.55
CA LEU A 111 -5.33 -1.41 7.57
C LEU A 111 -6.12 -0.23 8.17
N GLY A 112 -6.47 -0.31 9.45
CA GLY A 112 -7.15 0.79 10.16
C GLY A 112 -6.18 1.91 10.54
N ASP A 113 -6.71 3.10 10.82
CA ASP A 113 -5.95 4.33 11.03
C ASP A 113 -4.80 4.21 12.06
N GLN A 114 -3.71 4.94 11.81
CA GLN A 114 -2.56 5.10 12.69
C GLN A 114 -2.70 6.32 13.61
N SER A 115 -3.48 7.35 13.24
CA SER A 115 -3.71 8.55 14.05
C SER A 115 -4.88 8.39 15.03
N GLY A 116 -4.58 8.02 16.28
CA GLY A 116 -5.42 8.33 17.45
C GLY A 116 -6.78 7.63 17.64
N THR A 117 -7.14 7.47 18.93
CA THR A 117 -8.42 7.04 19.56
C THR A 117 -9.15 5.77 19.12
N GLN A 118 -9.17 5.37 17.85
CA GLN A 118 -9.84 4.13 17.44
C GLN A 118 -8.99 2.89 17.72
N ALA A 119 -9.65 1.83 18.19
CA ALA A 119 -8.99 0.58 18.50
C ALA A 119 -8.35 -0.02 17.25
N ARG A 120 -7.05 -0.34 17.33
CA ARG A 120 -6.23 -1.00 16.28
C ARG A 120 -6.72 -2.41 15.92
N ARG A 121 -7.94 -2.52 15.37
CA ARG A 121 -8.67 -3.78 15.20
C ARG A 121 -8.63 -4.35 13.78
N LEU A 122 -8.18 -3.55 12.81
CA LEU A 122 -8.08 -3.94 11.39
C LEU A 122 -6.66 -4.35 11.00
N ARG A 123 -6.01 -5.17 11.83
CA ARG A 123 -4.76 -5.82 11.44
C ARG A 123 -5.07 -7.08 10.63
N ARG A 124 -4.28 -7.29 9.58
CA ARG A 124 -4.44 -8.38 8.62
C ARG A 124 -3.10 -9.06 8.34
N TRP A 125 -3.12 -10.37 8.16
CA TRP A 125 -1.91 -11.17 7.95
C TRP A 125 -1.99 -11.97 6.66
N LEU A 126 -0.83 -12.22 6.06
CA LEU A 126 -0.69 -13.19 4.98
C LEU A 126 -0.72 -14.62 5.56
N PRO A 127 -1.74 -15.44 5.26
CA PRO A 127 -1.85 -16.78 5.85
C PRO A 127 -0.66 -17.68 5.51
N ALA A 128 -0.08 -17.54 4.31
CA ALA A 128 1.12 -18.27 3.88
C ALA A 128 2.32 -18.06 4.82
N LEU A 129 2.56 -16.83 5.29
CA LEU A 129 3.67 -16.52 6.21
C LEU A 129 3.48 -17.15 7.59
N ILE A 130 2.24 -17.12 8.09
CA ILE A 130 1.90 -17.74 9.38
C ILE A 130 2.06 -19.26 9.28
N ARG A 131 1.52 -19.88 8.22
CA ARG A 131 1.61 -21.34 7.99
C ARG A 131 3.05 -21.84 7.84
N HIS A 132 3.89 -21.08 7.14
CA HIS A 132 5.31 -21.41 7.03
C HIS A 132 5.95 -21.52 8.41
N ARG A 133 5.66 -20.57 9.30
CA ARG A 133 6.23 -20.53 10.66
C ARG A 133 5.60 -21.53 11.63
N THR A 134 4.30 -21.78 11.54
CA THR A 134 3.59 -22.69 12.48
C THR A 134 3.69 -24.15 12.08
N CYS A 135 3.62 -24.45 10.78
CA CYS A 135 3.52 -25.82 10.27
C CYS A 135 4.74 -26.24 9.44
N GLY A 136 5.73 -25.36 9.25
CA GLY A 136 6.90 -25.66 8.41
C GLY A 136 6.55 -25.81 6.93
N SER A 137 5.43 -25.24 6.46
CA SER A 137 5.08 -25.28 5.04
C SER A 137 6.17 -24.61 4.20
N PRO A 138 6.45 -25.05 2.97
CA PRO A 138 7.39 -24.34 2.12
C PRO A 138 6.92 -22.89 1.96
N LEU A 139 7.85 -21.95 2.15
CA LEU A 139 7.56 -20.54 1.93
C LEU A 139 7.46 -20.31 0.42
N PRO A 140 6.37 -19.71 -0.08
CA PRO A 140 6.31 -19.36 -1.50
C PRO A 140 7.39 -18.35 -1.87
N ALA A 141 7.82 -18.36 -3.13
CA ALA A 141 8.88 -17.47 -3.62
C ALA A 141 8.38 -16.01 -3.72
N PHE A 142 8.62 -15.25 -2.65
CA PHE A 142 8.30 -13.82 -2.58
C PHE A 142 9.56 -12.98 -2.69
N ASN A 143 9.53 -11.98 -3.57
CA ASN A 143 10.55 -10.96 -3.65
C ASN A 143 10.13 -9.70 -2.88
N ARG A 144 11.07 -9.15 -2.10
CA ARG A 144 10.86 -7.90 -1.34
C ARG A 144 11.16 -6.70 -2.22
N ILE A 145 10.19 -5.80 -2.32
CA ILE A 145 10.28 -4.58 -3.12
C ILE A 145 9.79 -3.40 -2.29
N ALA A 146 10.48 -2.27 -2.41
CA ALA A 146 10.08 -1.04 -1.74
C ALA A 146 8.71 -0.56 -2.24
N PRO A 147 7.83 -0.03 -1.35
CA PRO A 147 6.58 0.63 -1.74
C PRO A 147 6.80 1.63 -2.89
N HIS A 148 5.80 1.81 -3.75
CA HIS A 148 5.88 2.85 -4.78
C HIS A 148 5.68 4.20 -4.09
N PRO A 149 6.43 5.27 -4.45
CA PRO A 149 6.15 6.60 -3.95
C PRO A 149 4.68 6.90 -4.27
N ALA A 150 3.89 7.25 -3.25
CA ALA A 150 2.58 7.79 -3.50
C ALA A 150 2.79 9.21 -4.04
N ASP A 151 2.18 9.54 -5.18
CA ASP A 151 2.16 10.91 -5.69
C ASP A 151 1.36 11.77 -4.70
N SER A 152 2.08 12.39 -3.77
CA SER A 152 1.53 13.26 -2.74
C SER A 152 1.32 14.68 -3.29
N ASP A 153 0.62 14.80 -4.42
CA ASP A 153 0.41 16.10 -5.10
C ASP A 153 -1.02 16.65 -4.94
N ASN A 154 -1.84 16.05 -4.08
CA ASN A 154 -3.10 16.65 -3.64
C ASN A 154 -3.10 16.85 -2.11
N ALA A 155 -2.19 17.70 -1.64
CA ALA A 155 -2.40 18.42 -0.39
C ALA A 155 -3.37 19.56 -0.69
N ASP A 156 -4.67 19.30 -0.47
CA ASP A 156 -5.73 20.29 -0.55
C ASP A 156 -5.32 21.58 0.18
N THR A 157 -5.15 22.61 -0.64
CA THR A 157 -4.95 24.00 -0.29
C THR A 157 -6.23 24.52 0.35
N HIS A 158 -6.43 24.24 1.64
CA HIS A 158 -7.41 24.96 2.46
C HIS A 158 -6.86 25.19 3.86
N SER A 159 -6.07 26.25 4.01
CA SER A 159 -5.96 26.98 5.28
C SER A 159 -6.17 28.46 5.02
N SER A 160 -7.22 28.95 5.68
CA SER A 160 -7.78 30.31 5.69
C SER A 160 -6.77 31.42 5.99
N PRO A 161 -7.12 32.69 5.66
CA PRO A 161 -6.16 33.78 5.60
C PRO A 161 -5.86 34.34 6.98
N SER A 162 -4.65 34.12 7.46
CA SER A 162 -4.11 34.85 8.61
C SER A 162 -3.71 36.26 8.14
N LYS A 163 -4.53 37.24 8.54
CA LYS A 163 -4.15 38.65 8.62
C LYS A 163 -2.79 38.78 9.29
N THR A 164 -1.81 39.32 8.58
CA THR A 164 -0.75 40.09 9.21
C THR A 164 -0.32 41.20 8.26
N HIS A 165 -0.58 42.42 8.69
CA HIS A 165 -0.09 43.66 8.10
C HIS A 165 1.43 43.56 7.88
N HIS A 166 1.88 43.75 6.63
CA HIS A 166 3.17 44.39 6.41
C HIS A 166 3.10 45.32 5.19
N THR A 167 3.22 46.59 5.54
CA THR A 167 3.36 47.84 4.80
C THR A 167 4.39 47.76 3.66
N LEU A 168 3.98 48.11 2.44
CA LEU A 168 4.83 48.56 1.32
C LEU A 168 5.48 49.91 1.67
N PRO A 169 6.67 50.24 1.15
CA PRO A 169 6.73 51.12 -0.04
C PRO A 169 7.97 50.83 -0.93
N PRO A 170 8.34 51.68 -1.92
CA PRO A 170 7.97 51.53 -3.33
C PRO A 170 9.18 51.34 -4.28
N GLU A 171 8.85 50.97 -5.53
CA GLU A 171 9.56 51.25 -6.79
C GLU A 171 11.06 50.93 -6.94
N GLY A 172 11.35 49.96 -7.82
CA GLY A 172 12.65 49.74 -8.43
C GLY A 172 12.51 48.86 -9.67
N VAL A 173 12.48 49.50 -10.83
CA VAL A 173 12.53 48.91 -12.17
C VAL A 173 13.78 48.04 -12.32
N GLY A 174 13.64 46.82 -12.85
CA GLY A 174 14.77 45.96 -13.19
C GLY A 174 14.33 44.72 -13.95
N ASP A 175 14.58 44.74 -15.26
CA ASP A 175 14.37 43.71 -16.27
C ASP A 175 14.60 42.25 -15.81
N GLU A 176 13.69 41.37 -16.22
CA GLU A 176 14.01 39.96 -16.45
C GLU A 176 15.05 39.83 -17.57
N PRO A 177 15.85 38.75 -17.55
CA PRO A 177 15.44 37.65 -18.42
C PRO A 177 15.41 36.32 -17.67
N SER A 178 14.23 35.72 -17.65
CA SER A 178 14.04 34.29 -17.42
C SER A 178 14.85 33.53 -18.47
N GLU A 179 15.94 32.89 -18.04
CA GLU A 179 16.72 31.97 -18.87
C GLU A 179 15.90 30.70 -19.09
N ASP A 180 15.16 30.73 -20.20
CA ASP A 180 14.35 29.64 -20.69
C ASP A 180 15.26 28.49 -21.18
N VAL A 181 15.63 27.61 -20.24
CA VAL A 181 16.54 26.46 -20.41
C VAL A 181 16.16 25.57 -21.60
N PHE A 182 14.89 25.58 -22.01
CA PHE A 182 14.39 24.80 -23.14
C PHE A 182 14.73 25.37 -24.52
N SER A 183 15.08 26.65 -24.64
CA SER A 183 15.42 27.27 -25.93
C SER A 183 16.86 26.96 -26.38
N ALA A 184 17.75 26.59 -25.46
CA ALA A 184 19.13 26.22 -25.77
C ALA A 184 19.27 24.83 -26.42
N LEU A 185 18.32 23.92 -26.17
CA LEU A 185 18.37 22.54 -26.69
C LEU A 185 17.91 22.40 -28.15
N LEU A 186 17.15 23.37 -28.67
CA LEU A 186 16.66 23.35 -30.06
C LEU A 186 17.55 24.10 -31.07
N SER A 187 18.57 24.82 -30.60
CA SER A 187 19.44 25.62 -31.47
C SER A 187 20.65 24.85 -32.01
N ASP A 188 20.90 23.62 -31.54
CA ASP A 188 22.09 22.82 -31.91
C ASP A 188 21.81 21.78 -33.02
N ALA A 189 20.64 21.82 -33.65
CA ALA A 189 20.22 20.85 -34.68
C ALA A 189 20.33 21.37 -36.13
N ALA A 190 21.16 22.38 -36.40
CA ALA A 190 21.34 22.88 -37.77
C ALA A 190 22.74 23.45 -38.03
N ILE A 191 23.74 22.58 -38.22
CA ILE A 191 24.82 22.77 -39.21
C ILE A 191 25.35 21.39 -39.61
N ALA A 192 25.08 20.97 -40.84
CA ALA A 192 25.95 20.09 -41.61
C ALA A 192 25.74 20.36 -43.10
N PRO A 193 26.62 21.14 -43.77
CA PRO A 193 26.75 21.08 -45.22
C PRO A 193 27.75 19.99 -45.63
N ARG A 194 27.48 19.46 -46.82
CA ARG A 194 28.19 18.43 -47.58
C ARG A 194 29.68 18.68 -47.78
#